data_AF-A0A7X7RNK0-F1
#
_entry.id   AF-A0A7X7RNK0-F1
#
_cell.length_a   1.000
_cell.length_b   1.000
_cell.length_c   1.000
_cell.angle_alpha   90.00
_cell.angle_beta   90.00
_cell.angle_gamma   90.00
#
_symmetry.space_group_name_H-M   'P 1'
#
loop_
_entity.id
_entity.type
_entity.pdbx_description
1 polymer ?
#
loop_
_entity_poly.entity_id
_entity_poly.type
_entity_poly.pdbx_seq_one_letter_code
_entity_poly.pdbx_strand_id
1 'polypeptide(L)'
;AGAVTADVSADGCVCLSRPIPPGGVLLLRWVDVDDPGSDHAFGIDRVRVAWTSGEAPAGIPVPPEGVTETFDEMGDHAAGSLPWGWRAEARVDGARVTGAYPEAGLVVAYVNDVPDFTAPGSYTYSSCGCRDQAVGGLTDDAQATSVSMLACFVNDTGRSVRTWDVAFGIEKYRRGTVAGAVRLLCSADGVTWSEAGDPVVFDADADCAGFPLAQSPGETRHVERQAAFGAPVAPGGVFYLAWQFAVAEGEAEAGAQALAIDDVSVSPVAARATLFILQ
;
A
#
# COMPACT_ATOMS: atom_id res chain seq x y z
N ALA A 1 50.33 -13.48 -27.77
CA ALA A 1 48.93 -13.06 -27.70
C ALA A 1 48.83 -12.03 -26.59
N GLY A 2 48.63 -10.76 -26.95
CA GLY A 2 48.50 -9.70 -25.95
C GLY A 2 47.14 -9.83 -25.29
N ALA A 3 47.12 -9.98 -23.96
CA ALA A 3 45.88 -9.87 -23.21
C ALA A 3 45.36 -8.44 -23.38
N VAL A 4 44.21 -8.28 -24.03
CA VAL A 4 43.45 -7.05 -23.94
C VAL A 4 42.80 -7.05 -22.56
N THR A 5 43.53 -6.53 -21.58
CA THR A 5 42.97 -6.19 -20.25
C THR A 5 42.32 -4.83 -20.37
N ALA A 6 41.15 -4.78 -21.00
CA ALA A 6 40.27 -3.64 -20.85
C ALA A 6 39.30 -4.00 -19.71
N ASP A 7 39.63 -3.57 -18.49
CA ASP A 7 38.65 -3.55 -17.41
C ASP A 7 37.52 -2.62 -17.87
N VAL A 8 36.32 -3.17 -18.00
CA VAL A 8 35.13 -2.37 -18.29
C VAL A 8 34.56 -1.94 -16.94
N SER A 9 34.57 -0.64 -16.67
CA SER A 9 33.87 -0.06 -15.51
C SER A 9 32.43 0.22 -15.91
N ALA A 10 31.49 -0.19 -15.07
CA ALA A 10 30.10 0.20 -15.17
C ALA A 10 29.73 0.95 -13.90
N ASP A 11 29.37 2.22 -14.05
CA ASP A 11 28.85 3.06 -12.96
C ASP A 11 27.34 3.23 -13.15
N GLY A 12 26.60 3.14 -12.05
CA GLY A 12 25.16 3.35 -12.04
C GLY A 12 24.73 3.99 -10.73
N CYS A 13 23.67 4.78 -10.78
CA CYS A 13 22.99 5.30 -9.60
C CYS A 13 21.51 4.92 -9.72
N VAL A 14 20.95 4.39 -8.65
CA VAL A 14 19.52 4.10 -8.54
C VAL A 14 19.00 4.80 -7.30
N CYS A 15 17.91 5.54 -7.47
CA CYS A 15 17.12 6.00 -6.33
C CYS A 15 16.13 4.89 -5.99
N LEU A 16 16.16 4.44 -4.74
CA LEU A 16 15.16 3.51 -4.26
C LEU A 16 13.84 4.27 -4.12
N SER A 17 12.74 3.63 -4.53
CA SER A 17 11.38 4.17 -4.36
C SER A 17 11.02 4.35 -2.89
N ARG A 18 11.71 3.64 -1.98
CA ARG A 18 11.52 3.68 -0.52
C ARG A 18 12.88 3.69 0.19
N PRO A 19 13.01 4.38 1.33
CA PRO A 19 14.22 4.30 2.15
C PRO A 19 14.45 2.86 2.63
N ILE A 20 15.72 2.46 2.75
CA ILE A 20 16.06 1.24 3.48
C ILE A 20 16.01 1.58 4.98
N PRO A 21 15.08 1.02 5.77
CA PRO A 21 15.01 1.29 7.20
C PRO A 21 16.26 0.76 7.92
N PRO A 22 16.58 1.22 9.14
CA PRO A 22 17.63 0.62 9.96
C PRO A 22 17.45 -0.90 10.09
N GLY A 23 18.49 -1.66 9.77
CA GLY A 23 18.45 -3.13 9.75
C GLY A 23 17.86 -3.75 8.48
N GLY A 24 17.37 -2.94 7.54
CA GLY A 24 16.94 -3.39 6.22
C GLY A 24 18.10 -3.90 5.37
N VAL A 25 17.78 -4.75 4.39
CA VAL A 25 18.75 -5.42 3.52
C VAL A 25 18.56 -4.95 2.08
N LEU A 26 19.65 -4.56 1.42
CA LEU A 26 19.68 -4.35 -0.02
C LEU A 26 20.38 -5.54 -0.68
N LEU A 27 19.70 -6.21 -1.60
CA LEU A 27 20.27 -7.28 -2.42
C LEU A 27 20.63 -6.72 -3.80
N LEU A 28 21.90 -6.86 -4.18
CA LEU A 28 22.37 -6.54 -5.52
C LEU A 28 22.55 -7.83 -6.30
N ARG A 29 21.96 -7.91 -7.49
CA ARG A 29 22.06 -9.06 -8.39
C ARG A 29 22.61 -8.61 -9.74
N TRP A 30 23.56 -9.38 -10.25
CA TRP A 30 24.02 -9.29 -11.63
C TRP A 30 23.47 -10.49 -12.39
N VAL A 31 22.98 -10.24 -13.61
CA VAL A 31 22.43 -11.26 -14.49
C VAL A 31 23.16 -11.14 -15.81
N ASP A 32 23.78 -12.23 -16.24
CA ASP A 32 24.19 -12.38 -17.63
C ASP A 32 22.92 -12.65 -18.45
N VAL A 33 22.64 -11.80 -19.44
CA VAL A 33 21.45 -11.95 -20.27
C VAL A 33 21.81 -12.95 -21.36
N ASP A 34 21.19 -14.13 -21.32
CA ASP A 34 21.48 -15.22 -22.26
C ASP A 34 21.36 -14.75 -23.72
N ASP A 35 22.45 -14.85 -24.48
CA ASP A 35 22.45 -14.77 -25.94
C ASP A 35 22.60 -16.19 -26.54
N PRO A 36 21.83 -16.56 -27.58
CA PRO A 36 21.94 -17.87 -28.19
C PRO A 36 23.30 -18.01 -28.92
N GLY A 37 24.27 -18.68 -28.28
CA GLY A 37 25.61 -18.88 -28.84
C GLY A 37 26.64 -19.32 -27.81
N SER A 38 27.92 -19.17 -28.14
CA SER A 38 29.01 -19.23 -27.15
C SER A 38 29.04 -17.89 -26.43
N ASP A 39 28.77 -17.89 -25.13
CA ASP A 39 28.85 -16.72 -24.26
C ASP A 39 30.29 -16.45 -23.82
N HIS A 40 30.49 -15.28 -23.22
CA HIS A 40 31.74 -14.96 -22.54
C HIS A 40 31.59 -15.28 -21.06
N ALA A 41 32.62 -15.86 -20.45
CA ALA A 41 32.68 -15.96 -18.99
C ALA A 41 33.01 -14.58 -18.40
N PHE A 42 32.03 -13.93 -17.77
CA PHE A 42 32.24 -12.67 -17.05
C PHE A 42 32.60 -12.91 -15.58
N GLY A 43 33.55 -12.10 -15.10
CA GLY A 43 33.88 -11.99 -13.67
C GLY A 43 33.62 -10.58 -13.19
N ILE A 44 33.15 -10.43 -11.95
CA ILE A 44 32.96 -9.14 -11.31
C ILE A 44 34.10 -8.96 -10.29
N ASP A 45 34.74 -7.80 -10.33
CA ASP A 45 35.73 -7.40 -9.33
C ASP A 45 35.54 -5.90 -8.99
N ARG A 46 36.08 -5.47 -7.85
CA ARG A 46 36.09 -4.07 -7.39
C ARG A 46 34.71 -3.40 -7.27
N VAL A 47 33.69 -4.17 -6.89
CA VAL A 47 32.36 -3.61 -6.58
C VAL A 47 32.47 -2.56 -5.47
N ARG A 48 32.06 -1.33 -5.79
CA ARG A 48 31.91 -0.25 -4.83
C ARG A 48 30.46 0.17 -4.79
N VAL A 49 29.85 0.04 -3.63
CA VAL A 49 28.51 0.56 -3.35
C VAL A 49 28.69 1.79 -2.46
N ALA A 50 28.25 2.94 -2.95
CA ALA A 50 28.16 4.15 -2.16
C ALA A 50 26.70 4.55 -2.09
N TRP A 51 26.27 5.05 -0.93
CA TRP A 51 24.95 5.62 -0.73
C TRP A 51 25.10 7.06 -0.26
N THR A 52 24.24 7.93 -0.76
CA THR A 52 23.99 9.21 -0.12
C THR A 52 23.02 8.97 1.01
N SER A 53 23.51 9.04 2.25
CA SER A 53 22.63 9.11 3.41
C SER A 53 21.99 10.50 3.48
N GLY A 54 20.67 10.56 3.60
CA GLY A 54 19.91 11.76 3.91
C GLY A 54 18.94 11.49 5.05
N GLU A 55 18.25 12.53 5.53
CA GLU A 55 17.08 12.30 6.36
C GLU A 55 16.05 11.48 5.57
N ALA A 56 15.51 10.43 6.18
CA ALA A 56 14.39 9.72 5.59
C ALA A 56 13.23 10.72 5.42
N PRO A 57 12.58 10.76 4.24
CA PRO A 57 11.43 11.63 4.05
C PRO A 57 10.36 11.34 5.12
N ALA A 58 9.52 12.32 5.45
CA ALA A 58 8.50 12.14 6.48
C ALA A 58 7.42 11.10 6.12
N GLY A 59 7.33 10.73 4.84
CA GLY A 59 6.40 9.77 4.26
C GLY A 59 6.74 9.46 2.80
N ILE A 60 5.96 8.60 2.17
CA ILE A 60 6.11 8.11 0.79
C ILE A 60 6.16 9.31 -0.18
N PRO A 61 7.30 9.56 -0.86
CA PRO A 61 7.39 10.63 -1.84
C PRO A 61 6.42 10.38 -3.00
N VAL A 62 5.61 11.38 -3.33
CA VAL A 62 4.73 11.34 -4.50
C VAL A 62 5.28 12.31 -5.55
N PRO A 63 5.96 11.79 -6.59
CA PRO A 63 6.50 12.61 -7.67
C PRO A 63 5.39 13.04 -8.64
N PRO A 64 5.68 13.87 -9.66
CA PRO A 64 4.68 14.33 -10.63
C PRO A 64 3.90 13.21 -11.34
N GLU A 65 4.53 12.07 -11.58
CA GLU A 65 3.96 10.86 -12.19
C GLU A 65 3.15 10.00 -11.22
N GLY A 66 3.20 10.30 -9.93
CA GLY A 66 2.56 9.50 -8.87
C GLY A 66 3.44 8.37 -8.35
N VAL A 67 2.88 7.60 -7.42
CA VAL A 67 3.53 6.44 -6.77
C VAL A 67 2.58 5.27 -6.72
N THR A 68 3.11 4.05 -6.73
CA THR A 68 2.36 2.80 -6.62
C THR A 68 2.85 1.93 -5.45
N GLU A 69 1.94 1.17 -4.88
CA GLU A 69 2.17 0.12 -3.90
C GLU A 69 1.29 -1.08 -4.25
N THR A 70 1.92 -2.23 -4.48
CA THR A 70 1.24 -3.52 -4.73
C THR A 70 1.39 -4.48 -3.55
N PHE A 71 2.12 -4.11 -2.50
CA PHE A 71 2.44 -4.93 -1.33
C PHE A 71 3.16 -6.27 -1.64
N ASP A 72 3.35 -6.66 -2.89
CA ASP A 72 3.97 -7.91 -3.33
C ASP A 72 5.37 -8.13 -2.77
N GLU A 73 6.10 -7.04 -2.53
CA GLU A 73 7.44 -7.07 -1.91
C GLU A 73 7.42 -7.70 -0.52
N MET A 74 6.25 -7.77 0.13
CA MET A 74 6.07 -8.44 1.42
C MET A 74 6.24 -9.96 1.32
N GLY A 75 5.93 -10.57 0.17
CA GLY A 75 6.13 -11.99 -0.13
C GLY A 75 5.71 -12.96 1.00
N ASP A 76 6.47 -14.05 1.17
CA ASP A 76 6.31 -15.00 2.30
C ASP A 76 6.65 -14.41 3.68
N HIS A 77 7.18 -13.18 3.73
CA HIS A 77 7.51 -12.48 4.98
C HIS A 77 6.30 -11.74 5.58
N ALA A 78 5.10 -12.06 5.12
CA ALA A 78 3.83 -11.37 5.36
C ALA A 78 3.43 -11.13 6.84
N ALA A 79 4.12 -11.73 7.82
CA ALA A 79 3.87 -11.47 9.25
C ALA A 79 4.67 -10.28 9.80
N GLY A 80 5.64 -9.74 9.04
CA GLY A 80 6.77 -9.04 9.66
C GLY A 80 6.69 -7.52 9.73
N SER A 81 6.30 -6.85 8.65
CA SER A 81 6.32 -5.38 8.54
C SER A 81 5.55 -4.94 7.30
N LEU A 82 4.70 -3.93 7.46
CA LEU A 82 4.12 -3.21 6.34
C LEU A 82 5.22 -2.42 5.60
N PRO A 83 5.01 -2.08 4.32
CA PRO A 83 5.94 -1.26 3.59
C PRO A 83 6.16 0.09 4.28
N TRP A 84 7.30 0.70 4.00
CA TRP A 84 7.65 1.95 4.66
C TRP A 84 6.59 3.04 4.41
N GLY A 85 6.18 3.72 5.47
CA GLY A 85 5.11 4.73 5.42
C GLY A 85 3.70 4.18 5.58
N TRP A 86 3.53 2.86 5.60
CA TRP A 86 2.27 2.18 5.88
C TRP A 86 2.17 1.71 7.33
N ARG A 87 0.94 1.69 7.84
CA ARG A 87 0.58 1.28 9.20
C ARG A 87 -0.77 0.57 9.22
N ALA A 88 -0.97 -0.29 10.21
CA ALA A 88 -2.22 -1.00 10.45
C ALA A 88 -2.74 -0.73 11.86
N GLU A 89 -4.06 -0.69 11.98
CA GLU A 89 -4.75 -0.58 13.26
C GLU A 89 -6.03 -1.44 13.24
N ALA A 90 -6.33 -2.07 14.37
CA ALA A 90 -7.62 -2.64 14.68
C ALA A 90 -8.17 -1.98 15.95
N ARG A 91 -9.44 -1.56 15.92
CA ARG A 91 -10.08 -0.79 16.99
C ARG A 91 -11.31 -1.49 17.54
N VAL A 92 -11.60 -1.25 18.82
CA VAL A 92 -12.73 -1.85 19.57
C VAL A 92 -13.73 -0.83 20.09
N ASP A 93 -13.49 0.46 19.86
CA ASP A 93 -14.29 1.57 20.37
C ASP A 93 -15.42 2.01 19.43
N GLY A 94 -15.68 1.25 18.36
CA GLY A 94 -16.83 1.44 17.49
C GLY A 94 -16.57 1.08 16.03
N ALA A 95 -17.65 0.79 15.30
CA ALA A 95 -17.59 0.64 13.86
C ALA A 95 -17.21 1.95 13.18
N ARG A 96 -16.42 1.85 12.11
CA ARG A 96 -15.99 2.97 11.27
C ARG A 96 -15.18 4.04 12.03
N VAL A 97 -14.35 3.60 12.97
CA VAL A 97 -13.39 4.46 13.68
C VAL A 97 -11.98 4.21 13.14
N THR A 98 -11.23 5.29 12.89
CA THR A 98 -9.82 5.28 12.52
C THR A 98 -9.05 6.18 13.48
N GLY A 99 -7.99 5.65 14.10
CA GLY A 99 -7.16 6.38 15.05
C GLY A 99 -6.13 7.29 14.39
N ALA A 100 -5.20 7.78 15.19
CA ALA A 100 -4.10 8.60 14.70
C ALA A 100 -3.03 7.74 14.01
N TYR A 101 -2.55 8.18 12.83
CA TYR A 101 -1.46 7.54 12.10
C TYR A 101 -0.23 7.20 12.97
N PRO A 102 0.33 8.11 13.81
CA PRO A 102 1.53 7.78 14.60
C PRO A 102 1.31 6.69 15.66
N GLU A 103 0.05 6.42 16.06
CA GLU A 103 -0.30 5.40 17.05
C GLU A 103 -0.49 4.01 16.43
N ALA A 104 -0.77 3.95 15.12
CA ALA A 104 -0.97 2.69 14.39
C ALA A 104 0.32 1.86 14.29
N GLY A 105 0.18 0.55 14.25
CA GLY A 105 1.28 -0.41 14.22
C GLY A 105 1.99 -0.47 12.87
N LEU A 106 3.25 -0.92 12.89
CA LEU A 106 4.06 -1.14 11.67
C LEU A 106 3.86 -2.54 11.08
N VAL A 107 3.05 -3.38 11.73
CA VAL A 107 2.83 -4.79 11.39
C VAL A 107 1.33 -5.07 11.42
N VAL A 108 0.90 -6.04 10.63
CA VAL A 108 -0.44 -6.62 10.77
C VAL A 108 -0.44 -7.66 11.88
N ALA A 109 -1.63 -8.01 12.37
CA ALA A 109 -1.81 -8.99 13.44
C ALA A 109 -1.68 -10.43 12.92
N TYR A 110 -2.06 -10.65 11.66
CA TYR A 110 -2.16 -11.99 11.08
C TYR A 110 -1.69 -12.04 9.64
N VAL A 111 -1.20 -13.21 9.24
CA VAL A 111 -1.01 -13.62 7.85
C VAL A 111 -2.08 -14.62 7.52
N ASN A 112 -2.79 -14.41 6.42
CA ASN A 112 -3.75 -15.39 5.97
C ASN A 112 -3.13 -16.38 4.97
N ASP A 113 -2.86 -17.59 5.45
CA ASP A 113 -2.42 -18.74 4.65
C ASP A 113 -3.47 -19.87 4.60
N VAL A 114 -4.69 -19.62 5.11
CA VAL A 114 -5.79 -20.59 5.15
C VAL A 114 -7.13 -19.96 4.70
N PRO A 115 -8.06 -20.74 4.15
CA PRO A 115 -9.39 -20.23 3.77
C PRO A 115 -10.25 -19.77 4.95
N ASP A 116 -10.46 -20.62 5.95
CA ASP A 116 -11.51 -20.44 6.97
C ASP A 116 -10.99 -19.81 8.26
N PHE A 117 -10.24 -18.72 8.15
CA PHE A 117 -9.80 -17.94 9.30
C PHE A 117 -10.97 -17.18 9.95
N THR A 118 -10.87 -16.99 11.27
CA THR A 118 -11.93 -16.37 12.07
C THR A 118 -11.44 -15.32 13.04
N ALA A 119 -10.12 -15.15 13.19
CA ALA A 119 -9.58 -14.17 14.13
C ALA A 119 -9.83 -12.76 13.58
N PRO A 120 -10.49 -11.87 14.33
CA PRO A 120 -10.69 -10.49 13.93
C PRO A 120 -9.41 -9.66 14.11
N GLY A 121 -9.14 -8.75 13.18
CA GLY A 121 -7.96 -7.89 13.20
C GLY A 121 -7.45 -7.52 11.82
N SER A 122 -6.28 -6.90 11.78
CA SER A 122 -5.56 -6.59 10.54
C SER A 122 -4.82 -7.81 9.97
N TYR A 123 -4.80 -7.92 8.66
CA TYR A 123 -4.27 -9.05 7.91
C TYR A 123 -3.44 -8.62 6.72
N THR A 124 -2.48 -9.47 6.38
CA THR A 124 -1.97 -9.65 5.02
C THR A 124 -2.63 -10.89 4.41
N TYR A 125 -3.00 -10.80 3.14
CA TYR A 125 -3.64 -11.87 2.39
C TYR A 125 -2.80 -12.18 1.17
N SER A 126 -2.51 -13.46 0.96
CA SER A 126 -1.81 -13.90 -0.24
C SER A 126 -2.79 -14.43 -1.27
N SER A 127 -2.66 -13.94 -2.50
CA SER A 127 -3.27 -14.53 -3.68
C SER A 127 -2.18 -15.17 -4.55
N CYS A 128 -2.55 -16.08 -5.46
CA CYS A 128 -1.65 -16.67 -6.46
C CYS A 128 -0.26 -17.18 -5.98
N GLY A 129 -0.18 -17.77 -4.78
CA GLY A 129 1.05 -18.38 -4.26
C GLY A 129 2.11 -17.35 -3.83
N CYS A 130 1.73 -16.51 -2.87
CA CYS A 130 2.54 -15.53 -2.10
C CYS A 130 3.21 -14.37 -2.86
N ARG A 131 3.07 -14.34 -4.19
CA ARG A 131 3.63 -13.29 -5.06
C ARG A 131 2.75 -12.07 -5.23
N ASP A 132 1.52 -12.17 -4.76
CA ASP A 132 0.47 -11.19 -4.87
C ASP A 132 -0.10 -11.05 -3.45
N GLN A 133 0.04 -9.85 -2.87
CA GLN A 133 -0.30 -9.58 -1.47
C GLN A 133 -1.27 -8.42 -1.37
N ALA A 134 -2.30 -8.58 -0.55
CA ALA A 134 -3.20 -7.50 -0.19
C ALA A 134 -3.19 -7.26 1.32
N VAL A 135 -3.48 -6.03 1.76
CA VAL A 135 -3.55 -5.67 3.18
C VAL A 135 -4.93 -5.20 3.58
N GLY A 136 -5.42 -5.66 4.73
CA GLY A 136 -6.81 -5.41 5.10
C GLY A 136 -7.17 -5.94 6.46
N GLY A 137 -8.41 -6.36 6.62
CA GLY A 137 -8.83 -6.96 7.89
C GLY A 137 -10.16 -7.69 7.87
N LEU A 138 -10.34 -8.43 8.95
CA LEU A 138 -11.60 -9.03 9.33
C LEU A 138 -12.11 -8.30 10.57
N THR A 139 -13.32 -7.75 10.50
CA THR A 139 -13.96 -7.09 11.65
C THR A 139 -14.93 -8.01 12.38
N ASP A 140 -15.25 -7.67 13.62
CA ASP A 140 -16.29 -8.30 14.44
C ASP A 140 -16.94 -7.27 15.39
N ASP A 141 -17.67 -7.74 16.40
CA ASP A 141 -18.35 -6.91 17.41
C ASP A 141 -17.59 -6.82 18.76
N ALA A 142 -16.37 -7.35 18.86
CA ALA A 142 -15.70 -7.50 20.17
C ALA A 142 -14.20 -7.18 20.18
N GLN A 143 -13.44 -7.58 19.17
CA GLN A 143 -11.97 -7.50 19.14
C GLN A 143 -11.45 -6.60 18.01
N ALA A 144 -12.19 -6.44 16.92
CA ALA A 144 -11.89 -5.49 15.85
C ALA A 144 -13.18 -4.97 15.21
N THR A 145 -13.81 -3.99 15.85
CA THR A 145 -15.00 -3.29 15.32
C THR A 145 -14.72 -2.45 14.08
N SER A 146 -13.46 -2.06 13.87
CA SER A 146 -12.98 -1.33 12.72
C SER A 146 -11.51 -1.68 12.48
N VAL A 147 -11.10 -1.85 11.23
CA VAL A 147 -9.69 -2.00 10.85
C VAL A 147 -9.32 -0.86 9.91
N SER A 148 -8.09 -0.36 9.97
CA SER A 148 -7.61 0.66 9.04
C SER A 148 -6.18 0.37 8.59
N MET A 149 -5.95 0.46 7.28
CA MET A 149 -4.62 0.59 6.70
C MET A 149 -4.35 2.08 6.47
N LEU A 150 -3.27 2.62 7.02
CA LEU A 150 -2.97 4.05 6.98
C LEU A 150 -1.62 4.27 6.30
N ALA A 151 -1.51 5.34 5.52
CA ALA A 151 -0.29 5.69 4.82
C ALA A 151 0.03 7.18 4.95
N CYS A 152 1.32 7.49 5.13
CA CYS A 152 1.87 8.84 5.14
C CYS A 152 2.58 9.13 3.83
N PHE A 153 2.23 10.22 3.16
CA PHE A 153 2.78 10.65 1.89
C PHE A 153 3.42 12.04 1.99
N VAL A 154 4.43 12.30 1.17
CA VAL A 154 5.08 13.60 1.02
C VAL A 154 4.85 14.09 -0.40
N ASN A 155 4.43 15.34 -0.55
CA ASN A 155 4.31 15.98 -1.85
C ASN A 155 5.71 16.27 -2.43
N ASP A 156 6.18 15.42 -3.33
CA ASP A 156 7.45 15.55 -4.05
C ASP A 156 7.25 16.01 -5.51
N THR A 157 6.13 16.67 -5.79
CA THR A 157 5.77 17.08 -7.16
C THR A 157 6.44 18.38 -7.60
N GLY A 158 7.17 19.05 -6.69
CA GLY A 158 7.74 20.39 -6.91
C GLY A 158 6.71 21.53 -6.96
N ARG A 159 5.40 21.26 -6.75
CA ARG A 159 4.33 22.28 -6.70
C ARG A 159 3.34 22.01 -5.57
N SER A 160 2.56 23.03 -5.19
CA SER A 160 1.45 22.81 -4.27
C SER A 160 0.33 22.00 -4.94
N VAL A 161 -0.17 20.97 -4.27
CA VAL A 161 -1.21 20.07 -4.78
C VAL A 161 -2.37 20.03 -3.80
N ARG A 162 -3.59 20.30 -4.29
CA ARG A 162 -4.81 20.29 -3.48
C ARG A 162 -5.53 18.94 -3.53
N THR A 163 -5.52 18.31 -4.69
CA THR A 163 -6.30 17.11 -4.97
C THR A 163 -5.38 16.05 -5.53
N TRP A 164 -5.56 14.83 -5.06
CA TRP A 164 -4.81 13.66 -5.47
C TRP A 164 -5.79 12.63 -6.02
N ASP A 165 -5.48 12.07 -7.18
CA ASP A 165 -6.18 10.89 -7.69
C ASP A 165 -5.63 9.67 -6.94
N VAL A 166 -6.54 8.86 -6.41
CA VAL A 166 -6.23 7.65 -5.65
C VAL A 166 -6.99 6.50 -6.31
N ALA A 167 -6.27 5.49 -6.80
CA ALA A 167 -6.87 4.27 -7.33
C ALA A 167 -6.35 3.04 -6.58
N PHE A 168 -7.20 2.03 -6.41
CA PHE A 168 -6.87 0.79 -5.69
C PHE A 168 -7.88 -0.31 -6.03
N GLY A 169 -7.46 -1.57 -5.91
CA GLY A 169 -8.34 -2.72 -5.85
C GLY A 169 -8.87 -2.93 -4.42
N ILE A 170 -10.11 -3.37 -4.29
CA ILE A 170 -10.64 -3.96 -3.06
C ILE A 170 -10.92 -5.42 -3.31
N GLU A 171 -10.32 -6.27 -2.49
CA GLU A 171 -10.36 -7.72 -2.62
C GLU A 171 -11.10 -8.37 -1.46
N LYS A 172 -11.87 -9.42 -1.75
CA LYS A 172 -12.65 -10.17 -0.75
C LYS A 172 -12.06 -11.55 -0.53
N TYR A 173 -11.58 -11.81 0.68
CA TYR A 173 -10.92 -13.06 1.08
C TYR A 173 -11.81 -14.00 1.91
N ARG A 174 -12.91 -13.48 2.46
CA ARG A 174 -13.89 -14.27 3.21
C ARG A 174 -15.29 -13.71 3.00
N ARG A 175 -16.27 -14.60 2.80
CA ARG A 175 -17.69 -14.23 2.81
C ARG A 175 -18.12 -13.77 4.20
N GLY A 176 -19.23 -13.06 4.29
CA GLY A 176 -19.77 -12.62 5.56
C GLY A 176 -21.26 -12.37 5.49
N THR A 177 -21.98 -12.77 6.54
CA THR A 177 -23.43 -12.56 6.67
C THR A 177 -23.80 -11.12 6.97
N VAL A 178 -22.81 -10.25 7.19
CA VAL A 178 -22.97 -8.81 7.39
C VAL A 178 -22.29 -8.08 6.23
N ALA A 179 -22.99 -7.09 5.67
CA ALA A 179 -22.45 -6.25 4.61
C ALA A 179 -21.25 -5.45 5.12
N GLY A 180 -20.13 -5.55 4.43
CA GLY A 180 -18.90 -4.81 4.72
C GLY A 180 -18.75 -3.60 3.79
N ALA A 181 -17.91 -2.64 4.19
CA ALA A 181 -17.53 -1.55 3.31
C ALA A 181 -16.09 -1.09 3.55
N VAL A 182 -15.48 -0.60 2.48
CA VAL A 182 -14.19 0.09 2.52
C VAL A 182 -14.40 1.58 2.28
N ARG A 183 -13.86 2.41 3.16
CA ARG A 183 -13.86 3.88 3.07
C ARG A 183 -12.46 4.39 2.85
N LEU A 184 -12.28 5.21 1.82
CA LEU A 184 -11.08 6.01 1.69
C LEU A 184 -11.25 7.27 2.53
N LEU A 185 -10.31 7.53 3.42
CA LEU A 185 -10.21 8.72 4.24
C LEU A 185 -8.94 9.48 3.86
N CYS A 186 -8.98 10.81 3.99
CA CYS A 186 -7.80 11.67 3.90
C CYS A 186 -7.63 12.53 5.15
N SER A 187 -6.39 12.89 5.45
CA SER A 187 -6.05 13.76 6.57
C SER A 187 -4.82 14.62 6.27
N ALA A 188 -4.81 15.86 6.76
CA ALA A 188 -3.67 16.76 6.66
C ALA A 188 -2.74 16.69 7.89
N ASP A 189 -3.20 16.11 8.99
CA ASP A 189 -2.48 16.05 10.28
C ASP A 189 -2.25 14.61 10.76
N GLY A 190 -2.85 13.62 10.11
CA GLY A 190 -2.76 12.21 10.46
C GLY A 190 -3.60 11.84 11.69
N VAL A 191 -4.50 12.72 12.14
CA VAL A 191 -5.33 12.54 13.34
C VAL A 191 -6.80 12.79 13.02
N THR A 192 -7.09 13.87 12.31
CA THR A 192 -8.44 14.26 11.91
C THR A 192 -8.71 13.77 10.49
N TRP A 193 -9.64 12.83 10.35
CA TRP A 193 -9.95 12.16 9.08
C TRP A 193 -11.23 12.70 8.44
N SER A 194 -11.26 12.74 7.12
CA SER A 194 -12.44 13.07 6.31
C SER A 194 -12.61 12.05 5.20
N GLU A 195 -13.84 11.66 4.87
CA GLU A 195 -14.12 10.73 3.76
C GLU A 195 -13.76 11.37 2.40
N ALA A 196 -13.08 10.61 1.55
CA ALA A 196 -12.70 10.98 0.19
C ALA A 196 -13.61 10.28 -0.83
N GLY A 197 -14.91 10.58 -0.73
CA GLY A 197 -15.97 9.99 -1.56
C GLY A 197 -16.73 8.84 -0.88
N ASP A 198 -17.75 8.33 -1.56
CA ASP A 198 -18.67 7.34 -0.99
C ASP A 198 -17.97 5.99 -0.71
N PRO A 199 -18.39 5.27 0.36
CA PRO A 199 -17.90 3.93 0.68
C PRO A 199 -18.20 2.94 -0.44
N VAL A 200 -17.30 1.97 -0.62
CA VAL A 200 -17.55 0.83 -1.50
C VAL A 200 -18.11 -0.32 -0.66
N VAL A 201 -19.38 -0.62 -0.89
CA VAL A 201 -20.15 -1.62 -0.12
C VAL A 201 -20.12 -2.98 -0.80
N PHE A 202 -19.87 -4.03 -0.03
CA PHE A 202 -20.05 -5.43 -0.40
C PHE A 202 -21.27 -5.97 0.34
N ASP A 203 -22.27 -6.43 -0.40
CA ASP A 203 -23.50 -6.97 0.17
C ASP A 203 -23.23 -8.23 0.98
N ALA A 204 -24.09 -8.50 1.97
CA ALA A 204 -24.02 -9.70 2.79
C ALA A 204 -24.15 -10.98 1.94
N ASP A 205 -23.36 -11.98 2.28
CA ASP A 205 -23.41 -13.34 1.73
C ASP A 205 -24.30 -14.26 2.59
N ALA A 206 -24.53 -15.48 2.10
CA ALA A 206 -25.30 -16.49 2.82
C ALA A 206 -24.53 -17.16 3.98
N ASP A 207 -23.21 -17.07 3.99
CA ASP A 207 -22.33 -17.71 4.98
C ASP A 207 -21.06 -16.90 5.24
N CYS A 208 -20.22 -17.42 6.13
CA CYS A 208 -18.97 -16.82 6.58
C CYS A 208 -17.73 -17.64 6.17
N ALA A 209 -17.85 -18.46 5.12
CA ALA A 209 -16.76 -19.33 4.70
C ALA A 209 -15.72 -18.57 3.87
N GLY A 210 -14.47 -19.01 4.01
CA GLY A 210 -13.35 -18.51 3.21
C GLY A 210 -13.46 -18.88 1.74
N PHE A 211 -12.66 -18.21 0.93
CA PHE A 211 -12.36 -18.71 -0.41
C PHE A 211 -11.18 -19.68 -0.36
N PRO A 212 -11.24 -20.82 -1.10
CA PRO A 212 -10.07 -21.68 -1.26
C PRO A 212 -8.88 -20.87 -1.77
N LEU A 213 -7.66 -21.11 -1.27
CA LEU A 213 -6.48 -20.30 -1.62
C LEU A 213 -6.23 -20.17 -3.13
N ALA A 214 -6.51 -21.23 -3.89
CA ALA A 214 -6.37 -21.24 -5.36
C ALA A 214 -7.44 -20.41 -6.10
N GLN A 215 -8.44 -19.91 -5.39
CA GLN A 215 -9.56 -19.12 -5.89
C GLN A 215 -9.66 -17.76 -5.15
N SER A 216 -8.70 -17.45 -4.28
CA SER A 216 -8.62 -16.15 -3.61
C SER A 216 -7.86 -15.15 -4.49
N PRO A 217 -8.29 -13.87 -4.52
CA PRO A 217 -9.51 -13.34 -3.90
C PRO A 217 -10.78 -13.82 -4.62
N GLY A 218 -11.89 -13.92 -3.88
CA GLY A 218 -13.16 -14.38 -4.46
C GLY A 218 -13.93 -13.31 -5.24
N GLU A 219 -13.65 -12.04 -4.96
CA GLU A 219 -14.20 -10.88 -5.66
C GLU A 219 -13.20 -9.73 -5.57
N THR A 220 -13.00 -9.00 -6.67
CA THR A 220 -12.19 -7.78 -6.72
C THR A 220 -13.00 -6.64 -7.33
N ARG A 221 -12.93 -5.45 -6.74
CA ARG A 221 -13.53 -4.21 -7.26
C ARG A 221 -12.48 -3.12 -7.36
N HIS A 222 -12.31 -2.54 -8.54
CA HIS A 222 -11.43 -1.39 -8.73
C HIS A 222 -12.14 -0.08 -8.40
N VAL A 223 -11.41 0.81 -7.74
CA VAL A 223 -11.93 2.08 -7.22
C VAL A 223 -11.01 3.20 -7.65
N GLU A 224 -11.61 4.31 -8.10
CA GLU A 224 -10.93 5.58 -8.31
C GLU A 224 -11.63 6.66 -7.46
N ARG A 225 -10.85 7.47 -6.76
CA ARG A 225 -11.32 8.56 -5.89
C ARG A 225 -10.40 9.77 -5.98
N GLN A 226 -10.91 10.91 -5.52
CA GLN A 226 -10.13 12.13 -5.36
C GLN A 226 -10.07 12.51 -3.88
N ALA A 227 -8.85 12.51 -3.32
CA ALA A 227 -8.59 13.05 -1.99
C ALA A 227 -8.30 14.55 -2.10
N ALA A 228 -9.22 15.38 -1.61
CA ALA A 228 -9.11 16.85 -1.68
C ALA A 228 -8.88 17.47 -0.29
N PHE A 229 -7.88 18.34 -0.19
CA PHE A 229 -7.52 19.01 1.05
C PHE A 229 -8.03 20.46 1.09
N GLY A 230 -8.43 20.93 2.28
CA GLY A 230 -8.91 22.30 2.48
C GLY A 230 -7.83 23.37 2.19
N ALA A 231 -6.57 23.06 2.49
CA ALA A 231 -5.40 23.82 2.03
C ALA A 231 -4.55 22.94 1.10
N PRO A 232 -3.95 23.49 0.03
CA PRO A 232 -3.03 22.72 -0.80
C PRO A 232 -1.83 22.24 0.01
N VAL A 233 -1.43 20.98 -0.18
CA VAL A 233 -0.19 20.43 0.37
C VAL A 233 0.97 21.09 -0.37
N ALA A 234 1.82 21.82 0.34
CA ALA A 234 3.00 22.46 -0.25
C ALA A 234 4.05 21.40 -0.67
N PRO A 235 5.01 21.73 -1.57
CA PRO A 235 6.16 20.86 -1.81
C PRO A 235 6.87 20.50 -0.49
N GLY A 236 7.20 19.23 -0.30
CA GLY A 236 7.74 18.69 0.96
C GLY A 236 6.71 18.56 2.10
N GLY A 237 5.47 19.02 1.91
CA GLY A 237 4.38 18.88 2.86
C GLY A 237 3.86 17.45 2.91
N VAL A 238 3.34 17.06 4.07
CA VAL A 238 2.80 15.72 4.34
C VAL A 238 1.28 15.70 4.18
N PHE A 239 0.76 14.56 3.73
CA PHE A 239 -0.65 14.22 3.82
C PHE A 239 -0.82 12.73 4.08
N TYR A 240 -2.00 12.34 4.53
CA TYR A 240 -2.28 10.97 4.93
C TYR A 240 -3.53 10.44 4.23
N LEU A 241 -3.50 9.15 3.92
CA LEU A 241 -4.67 8.39 3.49
C LEU A 241 -4.90 7.24 4.45
N ALA A 242 -6.15 6.84 4.61
CA ALA A 242 -6.50 5.60 5.31
C ALA A 242 -7.61 4.87 4.56
N TRP A 243 -7.51 3.54 4.51
CA TRP A 243 -8.54 2.65 4.03
C TRP A 243 -9.13 1.95 5.24
N GLN A 244 -10.36 2.31 5.57
CA GLN A 244 -11.08 1.82 6.72
C GLN A 244 -12.03 0.70 6.32
N PHE A 245 -11.94 -0.44 7.01
CA PHE A 245 -12.75 -1.64 6.83
C PHE A 245 -13.65 -1.80 8.04
N ALA A 246 -14.96 -1.83 7.83
CA ALA A 246 -15.96 -2.06 8.86
C ALA A 246 -17.27 -2.54 8.24
N VAL A 247 -18.24 -2.88 9.08
CA VAL A 247 -19.64 -3.05 8.66
C VAL A 247 -20.14 -1.80 7.92
N ALA A 248 -20.92 -2.02 6.86
CA ALA A 248 -21.30 -0.97 5.92
C ALA A 248 -22.08 0.17 6.58
N GLU A 249 -23.03 -0.19 7.45
CA GLU A 249 -23.89 0.68 8.23
C GLU A 249 -24.14 0.07 9.62
N GLY A 250 -24.78 0.82 10.52
CA GLY A 250 -25.15 0.32 11.85
C GLY A 250 -23.97 0.11 12.80
N GLU A 251 -24.22 -0.59 13.90
CA GLU A 251 -23.21 -0.95 14.90
C GLU A 251 -22.36 -2.14 14.42
N ALA A 252 -21.19 -2.32 15.02
CA ALA A 252 -20.33 -3.46 14.74
C ALA A 252 -21.07 -4.79 14.99
N GLU A 253 -20.89 -5.76 14.09
CA GLU A 253 -21.61 -7.03 14.13
C GLU A 253 -20.67 -8.18 13.73
N ALA A 254 -20.80 -9.32 14.39
CA ALA A 254 -20.07 -10.53 14.03
C ALA A 254 -20.47 -11.04 12.63
N GLY A 255 -19.58 -11.78 11.98
CA GLY A 255 -19.85 -12.32 10.64
C GLY A 255 -19.57 -11.33 9.52
N ALA A 256 -18.74 -10.32 9.77
CA ALA A 256 -18.25 -9.42 8.72
C ALA A 256 -17.43 -10.16 7.66
N GLN A 257 -17.32 -9.55 6.50
CA GLN A 257 -16.44 -10.00 5.41
C GLN A 257 -14.98 -9.68 5.73
N ALA A 258 -14.06 -10.45 5.14
CA ALA A 258 -12.64 -10.08 5.14
C ALA A 258 -12.31 -9.38 3.83
N LEU A 259 -11.93 -8.11 3.95
CA LEU A 259 -11.69 -7.21 2.83
C LEU A 259 -10.27 -6.66 2.92
N ALA A 260 -9.64 -6.45 1.76
CA ALA A 260 -8.28 -5.92 1.65
C ALA A 260 -8.16 -4.94 0.50
N ILE A 261 -7.12 -4.11 0.55
CA ILE A 261 -6.72 -3.24 -0.56
C ILE A 261 -5.47 -3.77 -1.22
N ASP A 262 -5.37 -3.49 -2.51
CA ASP A 262 -4.20 -3.78 -3.32
C ASP A 262 -4.07 -2.77 -4.47
N ASP A 263 -2.95 -2.80 -5.19
CA ASP A 263 -2.67 -1.98 -6.38
C ASP A 263 -2.93 -0.48 -6.15
N VAL A 264 -2.46 0.02 -5.01
CA VAL A 264 -2.68 1.41 -4.61
C VAL A 264 -1.82 2.32 -5.47
N SER A 265 -2.45 3.28 -6.13
CA SER A 265 -1.77 4.37 -6.82
C SER A 265 -2.24 5.72 -6.30
N VAL A 266 -1.30 6.65 -6.14
CA VAL A 266 -1.55 8.02 -5.70
C VAL A 266 -0.83 8.97 -6.65
N SER A 267 -1.56 9.88 -7.29
CA SER A 267 -0.98 10.84 -8.23
C SER A 267 -1.57 12.24 -8.06
N PRO A 268 -0.79 13.30 -8.35
CA PRO A 268 -1.28 14.67 -8.20
C PRO A 268 -2.22 15.05 -9.34
N VAL A 269 -3.41 15.57 -9.03
CA VAL A 269 -4.28 16.13 -10.07
C VAL A 269 -3.57 17.33 -10.71
N ALA A 270 -3.49 17.35 -12.04
CA ALA A 270 -2.91 18.45 -12.79
C ALA A 270 -3.61 19.78 -12.45
N ALA A 271 -2.84 20.84 -12.24
CA ALA A 271 -3.43 22.17 -12.07
C ALA A 271 -4.17 22.53 -13.36
N ARG A 272 -5.47 22.85 -13.26
CA ARG A 272 -6.21 23.41 -14.41
C ARG A 272 -5.63 24.79 -14.72
N ALA A 273 -4.87 24.90 -15.81
CA ALA A 273 -4.48 26.19 -16.36
C ALA A 273 -5.74 26.85 -16.97
N THR A 274 -6.23 27.90 -16.34
CA THR A 274 -7.28 28.74 -16.95
C THR A 274 -6.59 29.77 -17.84
N LEU A 275 -6.68 29.59 -19.16
CA LEU A 275 -6.22 30.58 -20.13
C LEU A 275 -7.28 31.69 -20.24
N PHE A 276 -6.98 32.87 -19.73
CA PHE A 276 -7.78 34.06 -20.04
C PHE A 276 -7.31 34.63 -21.38
N ILE A 277 -8.14 34.51 -22.41
CA ILE A 277 -7.97 35.30 -23.64
C ILE A 277 -8.69 36.63 -23.39
N LEU A 278 -7.91 37.71 -23.21
CA LEU A 278 -8.44 39.06 -23.28
C LEU A 278 -8.66 39.39 -24.77
N GLN A 279 -9.92 39.63 -25.16
CA GLN A 279 -10.29 40.19 -26.46
C GLN A 279 -10.30 41.71 -26.41
#